data_AF-A0A157SPA8-F1
#
_entry.id   AF-A0A157SPA8-F1
#
_cell.length_a   1.000
_cell.length_b   1.000
_cell.length_c   1.000
_cell.angle_alpha   90.00
_cell.angle_beta   90.00
_cell.angle_gamma   90.00
#
_symmetry.space_group_name_H-M   'P 1'
#
loop_
_entity.id
_entity.type
_entity.pdbx_description
1 polymer ?
#
loop_
_entity_poly.entity_id
_entity_poly.type
_entity_poly.pdbx_seq_one_letter_code
_entity_poly.pdbx_strand_id
1 'polypeptide(L)'
;MPSGSMVGWCALVAPARTPAPVRATLEQAIAGIMRDDEVRKACAAMALKPVSMGPEAYRKPVTEIAGLRRHRQAGLDQPRLIPVNRHPPAPASMKRLWDISPQVSADSPVFPGDTPYRQQWKWTLTPQCPVNVSEITMSAHIGAHADAPLHYRNGAPAIGALSLEPFLGPCRVIHAIGRGPLILPEHLEHAIGGLPPRVLVRTALHAAVHWWTEDFSAYAPQTIEWLADRGVMLIGLDTPSIDPASSKTLDSHHVILRRDMRVLENLLLDDVPEGDYELIALPLALAQADASPVRAVLRALD
;
A
#
# COMPACT_ATOMS: atom_id res chain seq x y z
N MET A 1 19.65 5.35 -36.99
CA MET A 1 18.73 4.67 -36.05
C MET A 1 17.41 4.48 -36.78
N PRO A 2 16.84 3.27 -36.88
CA PRO A 2 15.54 3.11 -37.50
C PRO A 2 14.49 3.87 -36.68
N SER A 3 13.56 4.54 -37.36
CA SER A 3 12.55 5.45 -36.82
C SER A 3 11.40 4.73 -36.12
N GLY A 4 11.69 3.97 -35.06
CA GLY A 4 10.69 3.35 -34.19
C GLY A 4 10.55 4.11 -32.87
N SER A 5 9.32 4.35 -32.41
CA SER A 5 9.04 4.81 -31.05
C SER A 5 9.12 3.63 -30.07
N MET A 6 9.81 3.82 -28.94
CA MET A 6 9.87 2.82 -27.86
C MET A 6 8.54 2.83 -27.10
N VAL A 7 7.81 1.71 -27.12
CA VAL A 7 6.45 1.60 -26.55
C VAL A 7 6.45 1.07 -25.11
N GLY A 8 7.54 0.41 -24.67
CA GLY A 8 7.70 -0.10 -23.31
C GLY A 8 9.06 -0.76 -23.08
N TRP A 9 9.42 -1.03 -21.82
CA TRP A 9 10.63 -1.78 -21.46
C TRP A 9 10.41 -2.64 -20.22
N CYS A 10 11.07 -3.79 -20.18
CA CYS A 10 11.18 -4.65 -18.99
C CYS A 10 12.67 -4.89 -18.73
N ALA A 11 13.10 -4.83 -17.47
CA ALA A 11 14.49 -5.12 -17.11
C ALA A 11 14.55 -5.99 -15.85
N LEU A 12 15.58 -6.83 -15.81
CA LEU A 12 15.98 -7.58 -14.62
C LEU A 12 17.08 -6.78 -13.92
N VAL A 13 16.81 -6.33 -12.70
CA VAL A 13 17.75 -5.51 -11.92
C VAL A 13 18.43 -6.40 -10.88
N ALA A 14 19.76 -6.35 -10.83
CA ALA A 14 20.56 -7.06 -9.84
C ALA A 14 21.40 -6.06 -9.02
N PRO A 15 21.70 -6.33 -7.74
CA PRO A 15 22.57 -5.47 -6.92
C PRO A 15 23.91 -5.16 -7.61
N ALA A 16 24.46 -3.96 -7.35
CA ALA A 16 25.69 -3.50 -7.99
C ALA A 16 26.91 -4.44 -7.80
N ARG A 17 26.87 -5.32 -6.80
CA ARG A 17 27.91 -6.30 -6.46
C ARG A 17 27.59 -7.73 -6.90
N THR A 18 26.57 -7.96 -7.72
CA THR A 18 26.22 -9.31 -8.21
C THR A 18 27.43 -9.94 -8.92
N PRO A 19 27.83 -11.17 -8.56
CA PRO A 19 28.96 -11.86 -9.18
C PRO A 19 28.80 -12.01 -10.69
N ALA A 20 29.92 -11.89 -11.42
CA ALA A 20 29.92 -11.96 -12.89
C ALA A 20 29.27 -13.24 -13.47
N PRO A 21 29.47 -14.44 -12.89
CA PRO A 21 28.81 -15.67 -13.37
C PRO A 21 27.28 -15.60 -13.28
N VAL A 22 26.76 -15.02 -12.19
CA VAL A 22 25.31 -14.86 -11.98
C VAL A 22 24.72 -13.88 -13.01
N ARG A 23 25.42 -12.78 -13.30
CA ARG A 23 25.00 -11.85 -14.36
C ARG A 23 24.97 -12.51 -15.73
N ALA A 24 25.97 -13.32 -16.06
CA ALA A 24 26.03 -14.05 -17.32
C ALA A 24 24.86 -15.04 -17.49
N THR A 25 24.49 -15.77 -16.42
CA THR A 25 23.32 -16.66 -16.44
C THR A 25 22.03 -15.89 -16.67
N LEU A 26 21.85 -14.74 -16.01
CA LEU A 26 20.66 -13.90 -16.17
C LEU A 26 20.57 -13.33 -17.60
N GLU A 27 21.69 -12.88 -18.17
CA GLU A 27 21.74 -12.38 -19.54
C GLU A 27 21.38 -13.49 -20.56
N GLN A 28 21.87 -14.71 -20.35
CA GLN A 28 21.53 -15.85 -21.20
C GLN A 28 20.06 -16.22 -21.10
N ALA A 29 19.47 -16.17 -19.90
CA ALA A 29 18.04 -16.44 -19.70
C ALA A 29 17.17 -15.41 -20.43
N ILE A 30 17.48 -14.12 -20.29
CA ILE A 30 16.75 -13.03 -20.97
C ILE A 30 16.89 -13.15 -22.49
N ALA A 31 18.10 -13.43 -22.99
CA ALA A 31 18.33 -13.66 -24.41
C ALA A 31 17.59 -14.90 -24.92
N GLY A 32 17.41 -15.92 -24.07
CA GLY A 32 16.57 -17.09 -24.34
C GLY A 32 15.10 -16.72 -24.52
N ILE A 33 14.52 -16.01 -23.55
CA ILE A 33 13.11 -15.56 -23.59
C ILE A 33 12.84 -14.69 -24.82
N MET A 34 13.76 -13.80 -25.20
CA MET A 34 13.57 -12.92 -26.37
C MET A 34 13.69 -13.64 -27.72
N ARG A 35 14.20 -14.87 -27.71
CA ARG A 35 14.24 -15.78 -28.87
C ARG A 35 13.10 -16.79 -28.87
N ASP A 36 12.29 -16.83 -27.82
CA ASP A 36 11.13 -17.72 -27.73
C ASP A 36 10.09 -17.35 -28.80
N ASP A 37 9.61 -18.36 -29.53
CA ASP A 37 8.73 -18.17 -30.68
C ASP A 37 7.35 -17.64 -30.27
N GLU A 38 6.83 -18.02 -29.11
CA GLU A 38 5.54 -17.53 -28.61
C GLU A 38 5.65 -16.09 -28.15
N VAL A 39 6.73 -15.71 -27.48
CA VAL A 39 7.03 -14.31 -27.13
C VAL A 39 7.13 -13.45 -28.39
N ARG A 40 7.81 -13.95 -29.44
CA ARG A 40 7.95 -13.22 -30.71
C ARG A 40 6.63 -13.06 -31.44
N LYS A 41 5.78 -14.10 -31.47
CA LYS A 41 4.43 -14.02 -32.03
C LYS A 41 3.57 -13.01 -31.28
N ALA A 42 3.60 -13.02 -29.95
CA ALA A 42 2.85 -12.09 -29.11
C ALA A 42 3.28 -10.63 -29.36
N CYS A 43 4.58 -10.35 -29.42
CA CYS A 43 5.08 -9.01 -29.76
C CYS A 43 4.69 -8.59 -31.19
N ALA A 44 4.80 -9.50 -32.17
CA ALA A 44 4.44 -9.20 -33.56
C ALA A 44 2.95 -8.91 -33.74
N ALA A 45 2.07 -9.60 -33.00
CA ALA A 45 0.64 -9.33 -32.99
C ALA A 45 0.30 -7.90 -32.50
N MET A 46 1.18 -7.31 -31.69
CA MET A 46 1.11 -5.92 -31.23
C MET A 46 1.88 -4.94 -32.13
N ALA A 47 2.34 -5.38 -33.30
CA ALA A 47 3.26 -4.64 -34.18
C ALA A 47 4.56 -4.18 -33.51
N LEU A 48 5.00 -4.89 -32.46
CA LEU A 48 6.23 -4.62 -31.73
C LEU A 48 7.36 -5.54 -32.20
N LYS A 49 8.57 -4.99 -32.26
CA LYS A 49 9.80 -5.76 -32.50
C LYS A 49 10.57 -5.89 -31.19
N PRO A 50 10.63 -7.08 -30.57
CA PRO A 50 11.40 -7.26 -29.35
C PRO A 50 12.89 -7.11 -29.67
N VAL A 51 13.58 -6.30 -28.89
CA VAL A 51 15.02 -6.06 -28.99
C VAL A 51 15.62 -6.26 -27.60
N SER A 52 16.53 -7.23 -27.48
CA SER A 52 17.36 -7.35 -26.28
C SER A 52 18.59 -6.46 -26.45
N MET A 53 18.81 -5.52 -25.55
CA MET A 53 20.06 -4.77 -25.49
C MET A 53 20.82 -5.18 -24.22
N GLY A 54 22.13 -5.43 -24.36
CA GLY A 54 22.99 -5.79 -23.24
C GLY A 54 23.14 -4.66 -22.20
N PRO A 55 23.72 -4.94 -21.02
CA PRO A 55 23.81 -3.98 -19.92
C PRO A 55 24.57 -2.69 -20.28
N GLU A 56 25.51 -2.74 -21.24
CA GLU A 56 26.25 -1.56 -21.69
C GLU A 56 25.38 -0.56 -22.46
N ALA A 57 24.41 -1.04 -23.23
CA ALA A 57 23.48 -0.18 -23.97
C ALA A 57 22.60 0.66 -23.04
N TYR A 58 22.39 0.20 -21.81
CA TYR A 58 21.61 0.89 -20.79
C TYR A 58 22.45 1.72 -19.82
N ARG A 59 23.79 1.61 -19.79
CA ARG A 59 24.62 2.45 -18.91
C ARG A 59 24.47 3.93 -19.22
N LYS A 60 24.54 4.33 -20.50
CA LYS A 60 24.39 5.74 -20.90
C LYS A 60 22.97 6.27 -20.64
N PRO A 61 21.89 5.62 -21.11
CA PRO A 61 20.51 6.05 -20.84
C PRO A 61 20.16 6.06 -19.35
N VAL A 62 20.63 5.12 -18.53
CA VAL A 62 20.38 5.14 -17.07
C VAL A 62 21.13 6.28 -16.39
N THR A 63 22.35 6.60 -16.85
CA THR A 63 23.12 7.75 -16.34
C THR A 63 22.52 9.08 -16.85
N GLU A 64 21.96 9.11 -18.05
CA GLU A 64 21.19 10.22 -18.61
C GLU A 64 19.79 10.34 -18.01
N ILE A 65 19.12 9.27 -17.58
CA ILE A 65 17.84 9.30 -16.85
C ILE A 65 18.10 9.76 -15.41
N ALA A 66 19.20 9.31 -14.78
CA ALA A 66 19.68 9.86 -13.52
C ALA A 66 20.18 11.31 -13.67
N GLY A 67 20.71 11.67 -14.84
CA GLY A 67 21.10 13.03 -15.23
C GLY A 67 19.92 13.93 -15.57
N LEU A 68 18.87 13.39 -16.20
CA LEU A 68 17.59 14.03 -16.54
C LEU A 68 16.73 14.19 -15.29
N ARG A 69 16.84 13.30 -14.30
CA ARG A 69 16.32 13.56 -12.94
C ARG A 69 17.02 14.76 -12.30
N ARG A 70 18.33 14.92 -12.51
CA ARG A 70 19.09 16.10 -12.04
C ARG A 70 18.81 17.38 -12.86
N HIS A 71 18.57 17.27 -14.16
CA HIS A 71 18.30 18.41 -15.05
C HIS A 71 16.82 18.81 -15.14
N ARG A 72 15.85 17.89 -14.97
CA ARG A 72 14.42 18.25 -14.77
C ARG A 72 14.20 18.96 -13.45
N GLN A 73 15.03 18.69 -12.43
CA GLN A 73 15.07 19.47 -11.20
C GLN A 73 15.64 20.89 -11.38
N ALA A 74 16.30 21.19 -12.51
CA ALA A 74 16.93 22.49 -12.76
C ALA A 74 16.16 23.40 -13.74
N GLY A 75 15.11 22.91 -14.41
CA GLY A 75 14.45 23.61 -15.52
C GLY A 75 12.95 23.84 -15.40
N LEU A 76 12.34 23.45 -14.28
CA LEU A 76 11.00 23.87 -13.90
C LEU A 76 11.17 24.54 -12.54
N ASP A 77 10.76 25.80 -12.41
CA ASP A 77 10.44 26.39 -11.10
C ASP A 77 9.24 25.62 -10.53
N GLN A 78 9.45 24.37 -10.15
CA GLN A 78 8.62 23.73 -9.15
C GLN A 78 9.00 24.42 -7.84
N PRO A 79 8.03 24.92 -7.06
CA PRO A 79 8.32 25.34 -5.70
C PRO A 79 9.04 24.17 -5.04
N ARG A 80 10.25 24.42 -4.52
CA ARG A 80 11.06 23.41 -3.85
C ARG A 80 10.14 22.68 -2.89
N LEU A 81 9.91 21.39 -3.12
CA LEU A 81 9.37 20.53 -2.09
C LEU A 81 10.37 20.64 -0.94
N ILE A 82 9.98 21.39 0.09
CA ILE A 82 10.65 21.36 1.37
C ILE A 82 10.68 19.88 1.75
N PRO A 83 11.86 19.29 2.04
CA PRO A 83 11.91 17.94 2.54
C PRO A 83 11.03 17.88 3.78
N VAL A 84 9.90 17.18 3.71
CA VAL A 84 9.16 16.83 4.90
C VAL A 84 10.05 15.84 5.65
N ASN A 85 10.31 16.17 6.92
CA ASN A 85 11.10 15.44 7.89
C ASN A 85 12.63 15.60 7.84
N ARG A 86 13.09 16.73 8.34
CA ARG A 86 13.85 16.69 9.60
C ARG A 86 13.06 17.44 10.65
N HIS A 87 12.23 16.73 11.40
CA HIS A 87 11.74 17.28 12.66
C HIS A 87 12.96 17.68 13.49
N PRO A 88 13.01 18.88 14.10
CA PRO A 88 13.94 19.12 15.20
C PRO A 88 13.76 18.00 16.24
N PRO A 89 14.81 17.60 16.98
CA PRO A 89 14.67 16.57 18.00
C PRO A 89 13.45 16.92 18.87
N ALA A 90 12.49 16.00 18.91
CA ALA A 90 11.28 16.17 19.67
C ALA A 90 11.66 16.57 21.11
N PRO A 91 11.03 17.60 21.71
CA PRO A 91 11.25 17.88 23.12
C PRO A 91 11.04 16.59 23.92
N ALA A 92 11.82 16.40 24.97
CA ALA A 92 11.93 15.16 25.78
C ALA A 92 10.60 14.64 26.39
N SER A 93 9.49 15.32 26.12
CA SER A 93 8.13 15.00 26.58
C SER A 93 7.17 14.52 25.48
N MET A 94 7.59 14.43 24.20
CA MET A 94 6.70 13.94 23.15
C MET A 94 6.79 12.42 23.02
N LYS A 95 5.65 11.75 23.20
CA LYS A 95 5.54 10.31 22.93
C LYS A 95 5.89 10.02 21.47
N ARG A 96 6.62 8.93 21.23
CA ARG A 96 6.99 8.49 19.89
C ARG A 96 5.73 8.20 19.07
N LEU A 97 5.76 8.63 17.81
CA LEU A 97 4.74 8.31 16.81
C LEU A 97 5.32 7.39 15.74
N TRP A 98 4.52 6.43 15.29
CA TRP A 98 4.76 5.67 14.07
C TRP A 98 3.66 6.02 13.08
N ASP A 99 4.08 6.51 11.92
CA ASP A 99 3.17 6.69 10.79
C ASP A 99 3.01 5.33 10.10
N ILE A 100 1.80 4.78 10.19
CA ILE A 100 1.49 3.45 9.63
C ILE A 100 0.62 3.57 8.37
N SER A 101 0.70 4.73 7.70
CA SER A 101 0.00 5.00 6.44
C SER A 101 1.00 5.01 5.27
N PRO A 102 0.78 4.21 4.21
CA PRO A 102 1.55 4.35 2.99
C PRO A 102 1.25 5.70 2.32
N GLN A 103 2.21 6.20 1.54
CA GLN A 103 1.99 7.40 0.72
C GLN A 103 0.92 7.12 -0.35
N VAL A 104 -0.03 8.03 -0.49
CA VAL A 104 -1.04 8.00 -1.56
C VAL A 104 -0.52 8.81 -2.76
N SER A 105 -0.38 8.16 -3.91
CA SER A 105 0.15 8.76 -5.13
C SER A 105 -0.33 8.00 -6.37
N ALA A 106 0.06 8.46 -7.56
CA ALA A 106 -0.23 7.77 -8.82
C ALA A 106 0.40 6.36 -8.92
N ASP A 107 1.40 6.07 -8.08
CA ASP A 107 2.06 4.76 -8.01
C ASP A 107 1.42 3.85 -6.93
N SER A 108 0.39 4.33 -6.21
CA SER A 108 -0.30 3.51 -5.22
C SER A 108 -1.02 2.35 -5.91
N PRO A 109 -0.81 1.10 -5.46
CA PRO A 109 -1.50 -0.04 -6.01
C PRO A 109 -2.99 0.05 -5.72
N VAL A 110 -3.79 -0.46 -6.65
CA VAL A 110 -5.25 -0.53 -6.53
C VAL A 110 -5.73 -1.92 -6.87
N PHE A 111 -6.90 -2.28 -6.34
CA PHE A 111 -7.58 -3.49 -6.74
C PHE A 111 -7.77 -3.52 -8.28
N PRO A 112 -7.53 -4.64 -8.97
CA PRO A 112 -7.66 -4.73 -10.42
C PRO A 112 -9.03 -4.25 -10.92
N GLY A 113 -9.03 -3.18 -11.71
CA GLY A 113 -10.23 -2.56 -12.27
C GLY A 113 -10.82 -1.40 -11.45
N ASP A 114 -10.28 -1.12 -10.26
CA ASP A 114 -10.72 0.00 -9.43
C ASP A 114 -10.15 1.36 -9.89
N THR A 115 -10.69 2.45 -9.36
CA THR A 115 -10.31 3.83 -9.71
C THR A 115 -8.93 4.18 -9.16
N PRO A 116 -7.90 4.37 -10.02
CA PRO A 116 -6.57 4.75 -9.55
C PRO A 116 -6.54 6.19 -9.06
N TYR A 117 -5.52 6.51 -8.25
CA TYR A 117 -5.27 7.88 -7.84
C TYR A 117 -4.90 8.77 -9.02
N ARG A 118 -5.57 9.91 -9.12
CA ARG A 118 -5.23 11.01 -10.03
C ARG A 118 -5.33 12.33 -9.28
N GLN A 119 -4.34 13.20 -9.48
CA GLN A 119 -4.36 14.58 -9.03
C GLN A 119 -4.11 15.51 -10.20
N GLN A 120 -4.93 16.55 -10.32
CA GLN A 120 -4.72 17.63 -11.27
C GLN A 120 -4.78 18.98 -10.58
N TRP A 121 -4.07 19.97 -11.12
CA TRP A 121 -4.15 21.34 -10.64
C TRP A 121 -5.41 21.99 -11.21
N LYS A 122 -6.36 22.30 -10.33
CA LYS A 122 -7.51 23.15 -10.66
C LYS A 122 -7.05 24.59 -10.89
N TRP A 123 -6.21 25.08 -9.98
CA TRP A 123 -5.54 26.37 -10.08
C TRP A 123 -4.06 26.20 -9.74
N THR A 124 -3.22 27.00 -10.40
CA THR A 124 -1.78 27.07 -10.14
C THR A 124 -1.42 28.49 -9.75
N LEU A 125 -0.54 28.63 -8.75
CA LEU A 125 -0.08 29.91 -8.25
C LEU A 125 0.70 30.65 -9.35
N THR A 126 0.26 31.86 -9.64
CA THR A 126 0.86 32.79 -10.61
C THR A 126 0.74 34.22 -10.06
N PRO A 127 1.32 35.25 -10.71
CA PRO A 127 1.06 36.63 -10.31
C PRO A 127 -0.43 37.03 -10.35
N GLN A 128 -1.27 36.28 -11.06
CA GLN A 128 -2.73 36.51 -11.16
C GLN A 128 -3.57 35.50 -10.36
N CYS A 129 -2.97 34.45 -9.81
CA CYS A 129 -3.66 33.44 -9.01
C CYS A 129 -2.88 33.20 -7.70
N PRO A 130 -3.46 33.51 -6.52
CA PRO A 130 -2.71 33.50 -5.26
C PRO A 130 -2.50 32.10 -4.66
N VAL A 131 -3.06 31.05 -5.28
CA VAL A 131 -3.15 29.72 -4.67
C VAL A 131 -2.87 28.61 -5.67
N ASN A 132 -2.36 27.49 -5.15
CA ASN A 132 -2.46 26.20 -5.82
C ASN A 132 -3.67 25.48 -5.24
N VAL A 133 -4.53 24.93 -6.11
CA VAL A 133 -5.67 24.10 -5.70
C VAL A 133 -5.64 22.84 -6.52
N SER A 134 -5.58 21.70 -5.84
CA SER A 134 -5.62 20.37 -6.44
C SER A 134 -7.05 19.83 -6.47
N GLU A 135 -7.37 19.10 -7.53
CA GLU A 135 -8.53 18.22 -7.63
C GLU A 135 -8.01 16.77 -7.60
N ILE A 136 -8.60 15.93 -6.74
CA ILE A 136 -8.19 14.54 -6.52
C ILE A 136 -9.32 13.60 -6.92
N THR A 137 -8.99 12.53 -7.62
CA THR A 137 -9.90 11.41 -7.93
C THR A 137 -9.21 10.11 -7.51
N MET A 138 -9.86 9.30 -6.68
CA MET A 138 -9.32 8.02 -6.21
C MET A 138 -10.44 7.16 -5.65
N SER A 139 -10.24 5.85 -5.61
CA SER A 139 -11.02 4.95 -4.75
C SER A 139 -10.79 5.30 -3.27
N ALA A 140 -11.81 5.09 -2.44
CA ALA A 140 -11.71 5.26 -1.00
C ALA A 140 -10.87 4.16 -0.33
N HIS A 141 -10.58 3.07 -1.05
CA HIS A 141 -9.78 1.93 -0.62
C HIS A 141 -8.27 2.05 -0.96
N ILE A 142 -7.84 3.21 -1.47
CA ILE A 142 -6.41 3.46 -1.76
C ILE A 142 -5.65 3.80 -0.48
N GLY A 143 -4.54 3.09 -0.27
CA GLY A 143 -3.67 3.27 0.91
C GLY A 143 -4.36 2.82 2.19
N ALA A 144 -3.85 3.28 3.34
CA ALA A 144 -4.48 2.99 4.62
C ALA A 144 -5.91 3.55 4.64
N HIS A 145 -6.90 2.69 4.87
CA HIS A 145 -8.30 3.08 4.85
C HIS A 145 -9.12 2.27 5.85
N ALA A 146 -10.33 2.78 6.11
CA ALA A 146 -11.34 2.16 6.95
C ALA A 146 -12.58 1.84 6.12
N ASP A 147 -13.03 0.59 6.16
CA ASP A 147 -14.29 0.21 5.53
C ASP A 147 -15.48 0.51 6.43
N ALA A 148 -16.58 0.86 5.78
CA ALA A 148 -17.89 0.91 6.40
C ALA A 148 -18.69 -0.37 6.10
N PRO A 149 -19.69 -0.70 6.94
CA PRO A 149 -20.65 -1.76 6.64
C PRO A 149 -21.31 -1.66 5.27
N LEU A 150 -21.46 -0.44 4.73
CA LEU A 150 -22.00 -0.21 3.39
C LEU A 150 -21.19 -0.93 2.29
N HIS A 151 -19.87 -1.08 2.45
CA HIS A 151 -18.99 -1.72 1.46
C HIS A 151 -19.41 -3.15 1.13
N TYR A 152 -19.86 -3.90 2.14
CA TYR A 152 -20.21 -5.32 2.04
C TYR A 152 -21.66 -5.63 2.41
N ARG A 153 -22.51 -4.62 2.62
CA ARG A 153 -23.97 -4.77 2.78
C ARG A 153 -24.73 -3.51 2.34
N ASN A 154 -25.56 -3.67 1.31
CA ASN A 154 -26.48 -2.63 0.85
C ASN A 154 -27.39 -2.12 1.98
N GLY A 155 -27.52 -0.79 2.08
CA GLY A 155 -28.36 -0.13 3.08
C GLY A 155 -27.77 -0.11 4.49
N ALA A 156 -26.56 -0.64 4.70
CA ALA A 156 -25.84 -0.51 5.95
C ALA A 156 -25.21 0.89 6.09
N PRO A 157 -24.79 1.29 7.31
CA PRO A 157 -24.22 2.62 7.53
C PRO A 157 -22.99 2.92 6.65
N ALA A 158 -22.97 4.12 6.08
CA ALA A 158 -21.82 4.71 5.38
C ALA A 158 -20.74 5.16 6.38
N ILE A 159 -19.51 5.36 5.88
CA ILE A 159 -18.34 5.62 6.74
C ILE A 159 -18.51 6.86 7.62
N GLY A 160 -19.09 7.95 7.07
CA GLY A 160 -19.30 9.20 7.80
C GLY A 160 -20.38 9.14 8.89
N ALA A 161 -21.12 8.03 8.99
CA ALA A 161 -22.15 7.81 10.01
C ALA A 161 -21.68 6.92 11.16
N LEU A 162 -20.46 6.36 11.10
CA LEU A 162 -19.96 5.46 12.13
C LEU A 162 -19.50 6.21 13.38
N SER A 163 -19.60 5.54 14.54
CA SER A 163 -18.93 6.00 15.75
C SER A 163 -17.42 6.08 15.51
N LEU A 164 -16.79 7.13 16.04
CA LEU A 164 -15.33 7.29 16.00
C LEU A 164 -14.61 6.42 17.05
N GLU A 165 -15.35 5.87 18.01
CA GLU A 165 -14.79 5.10 19.12
C GLU A 165 -13.90 3.94 18.63
N PRO A 166 -14.29 3.06 17.68
CA PRO A 166 -13.40 1.99 17.22
C PRO A 166 -12.07 2.47 16.63
N PHE A 167 -12.00 3.70 16.13
CA PHE A 167 -10.86 4.23 15.37
C PHE A 167 -9.84 5.01 16.21
N LEU A 168 -10.06 5.14 17.52
CA LEU A 168 -9.20 5.92 18.42
C LEU A 168 -9.06 5.25 19.80
N GLY A 169 -7.84 4.90 20.22
CA GLY A 169 -7.56 4.44 21.59
C GLY A 169 -6.60 3.24 21.66
N PRO A 170 -6.54 2.55 22.82
CA PRO A 170 -5.62 1.43 23.05
C PRO A 170 -5.73 0.34 21.96
N CYS A 171 -4.59 -0.16 21.54
CA CYS A 171 -4.42 -1.08 20.43
C CYS A 171 -3.19 -1.96 20.62
N ARG A 172 -3.23 -3.20 20.16
CA ARG A 172 -2.06 -4.10 20.13
C ARG A 172 -1.64 -4.37 18.70
N VAL A 173 -0.33 -4.29 18.44
CA VAL A 173 0.28 -4.80 17.21
C VAL A 173 0.83 -6.19 17.47
N ILE A 174 0.43 -7.17 16.65
CA ILE A 174 0.85 -8.57 16.73
C ILE A 174 1.52 -8.95 15.40
N HIS A 175 2.64 -9.66 15.45
CA HIS A 175 3.35 -10.14 14.27
C HIS A 175 2.93 -11.58 13.96
N ALA A 176 2.29 -11.76 12.81
CA ALA A 176 1.97 -13.05 12.20
C ALA A 176 2.69 -13.18 10.84
N ILE A 177 3.96 -12.79 10.80
CA ILE A 177 4.74 -12.67 9.57
C ILE A 177 4.95 -14.04 8.91
N GLY A 178 4.60 -14.16 7.62
CA GLY A 178 4.87 -15.37 6.83
C GLY A 178 4.11 -16.61 7.29
N ARG A 179 2.92 -16.43 7.88
CA ARG A 179 2.08 -17.52 8.42
C ARG A 179 1.11 -18.15 7.41
N GLY A 180 1.31 -17.89 6.12
CA GLY A 180 0.49 -18.44 5.04
C GLY A 180 -0.68 -17.52 4.65
N PRO A 181 -1.63 -18.02 3.84
CA PRO A 181 -2.67 -17.20 3.22
C PRO A 181 -3.74 -16.73 4.22
N LEU A 182 -3.89 -17.42 5.35
CA LEU A 182 -4.87 -17.07 6.37
C LEU A 182 -4.23 -16.94 7.75
N ILE A 183 -4.56 -15.86 8.44
CA ILE A 183 -4.24 -15.67 9.87
C ILE A 183 -5.21 -16.53 10.66
N LEU A 184 -4.70 -17.57 11.31
CA LEU A 184 -5.42 -18.50 12.18
C LEU A 184 -5.24 -18.08 13.66
N PRO A 185 -6.10 -18.52 14.58
CA PRO A 185 -5.99 -18.18 16.01
C PRO A 185 -4.60 -18.53 16.59
N GLU A 186 -4.05 -19.70 16.24
CA GLU A 186 -2.73 -20.16 16.70
C GLU A 186 -1.58 -19.22 16.32
N HIS A 187 -1.75 -18.38 15.29
CA HIS A 187 -0.75 -17.39 14.90
C HIS A 187 -0.70 -16.18 15.84
N LEU A 188 -1.73 -15.98 16.66
CA LEU A 188 -1.89 -14.83 17.55
C LEU A 188 -1.86 -15.22 19.05
N GLU A 189 -1.90 -16.52 19.37
CA GLU A 189 -2.00 -17.03 20.74
C GLU A 189 -0.92 -16.52 21.69
N HIS A 190 0.28 -16.22 21.21
CA HIS A 190 1.37 -15.72 22.05
C HIS A 190 1.10 -14.30 22.60
N ALA A 191 0.19 -13.54 22.00
CA ALA A 191 -0.01 -12.12 22.26
C ALA A 191 -1.43 -11.76 22.76
N ILE A 192 -2.23 -12.73 23.20
CA ILE A 192 -3.63 -12.48 23.62
C ILE A 192 -3.86 -12.08 25.08
N GLY A 193 -2.83 -12.07 25.92
CA GLY A 193 -2.99 -11.72 27.33
C GLY A 193 -3.39 -10.25 27.50
N GLY A 194 -4.59 -9.99 28.02
CA GLY A 194 -5.08 -8.62 28.26
C GLY A 194 -5.19 -7.79 26.98
N LEU A 195 -5.84 -8.33 25.95
CA LEU A 195 -6.01 -7.62 24.67
C LEU A 195 -6.74 -6.27 24.88
N PRO A 196 -6.22 -5.17 24.31
CA PRO A 196 -7.00 -3.97 24.12
C PRO A 196 -8.09 -4.22 23.06
N PRO A 197 -9.10 -3.34 22.94
CA PRO A 197 -10.23 -3.56 22.04
C PRO A 197 -9.88 -3.35 20.54
N ARG A 198 -8.60 -3.19 20.19
CA ARG A 198 -8.12 -3.01 18.81
C ARG A 198 -6.88 -3.86 18.58
N VAL A 199 -6.83 -4.57 17.47
CA VAL A 199 -5.71 -5.45 17.11
C VAL A 199 -5.29 -5.19 15.67
N LEU A 200 -4.01 -4.88 15.46
CA LEU A 200 -3.40 -4.79 14.13
C LEU A 200 -2.44 -5.96 13.96
N VAL A 201 -2.52 -6.65 12.83
CA VAL A 201 -1.66 -7.80 12.53
C VAL A 201 -0.72 -7.45 11.39
N ARG A 202 0.58 -7.59 11.64
CA ARG A 202 1.61 -7.54 10.62
C ARG A 202 1.83 -8.91 10.02
N THR A 203 1.63 -9.06 8.72
CA THR A 203 1.67 -10.33 7.99
C THR A 203 2.90 -10.46 7.09
N ALA A 204 3.53 -9.34 6.73
CA ALA A 204 4.68 -9.33 5.83
C ALA A 204 5.92 -8.72 6.49
N LEU A 205 7.10 -9.12 5.99
CA LEU A 205 8.34 -8.42 6.30
C LEU A 205 8.30 -7.01 5.70
N HIS A 206 7.77 -6.90 4.48
CA HIS A 206 7.57 -5.65 3.76
C HIS A 206 6.17 -5.58 3.18
N ALA A 207 5.42 -4.54 3.53
CA ALA A 207 4.12 -4.27 2.94
C ALA A 207 4.26 -3.96 1.43
N ALA A 208 3.33 -4.49 0.61
CA ALA A 208 3.30 -4.29 -0.84
C ALA A 208 2.71 -2.92 -1.22
N VAL A 209 3.41 -1.83 -0.88
CA VAL A 209 2.88 -0.46 -1.02
C VAL A 209 3.12 0.19 -2.38
N HIS A 210 3.85 -0.48 -3.28
CA HIS A 210 4.23 0.03 -4.61
C HIS A 210 3.82 -0.90 -5.77
N TRP A 211 3.15 -2.01 -5.49
CA TRP A 211 2.66 -2.94 -6.52
C TRP A 211 1.46 -3.73 -6.00
N TRP A 212 0.58 -4.15 -6.91
CA TRP A 212 -0.51 -5.06 -6.58
C TRP A 212 0.00 -6.51 -6.52
N THR A 213 -0.48 -7.27 -5.54
CA THR A 213 -0.31 -8.71 -5.44
C THR A 213 -1.63 -9.34 -5.02
N GLU A 214 -1.94 -10.52 -5.56
CA GLU A 214 -3.05 -11.36 -5.07
C GLU A 214 -2.59 -12.34 -3.97
N ASP A 215 -1.27 -12.52 -3.86
CA ASP A 215 -0.64 -13.35 -2.84
C ASP A 215 -0.36 -12.50 -1.60
N PHE A 216 -1.37 -12.35 -0.76
CA PHE A 216 -1.28 -11.71 0.54
C PHE A 216 -2.06 -12.50 1.59
N SER A 217 -1.69 -12.34 2.86
CA SER A 217 -2.41 -12.94 3.98
C SER A 217 -3.70 -12.18 4.27
N ALA A 218 -4.77 -12.92 4.51
CA ALA A 218 -6.08 -12.44 4.95
C ALA A 218 -6.41 -13.04 6.33
N TYR A 219 -7.52 -12.64 6.96
CA TYR A 219 -7.99 -13.30 8.17
C TYR A 219 -8.79 -14.55 7.83
N ALA A 220 -8.63 -15.62 8.62
CA ALA A 220 -9.63 -16.67 8.65
C ALA A 220 -10.87 -16.18 9.43
N PRO A 221 -12.11 -16.48 8.99
CA PRO A 221 -13.32 -16.03 9.67
C PRO A 221 -13.37 -16.41 11.16
N GLN A 222 -12.91 -17.62 11.52
CA GLN A 222 -12.84 -18.08 12.90
C GLN A 222 -11.89 -17.25 13.78
N THR A 223 -10.86 -16.64 13.20
CA THR A 223 -9.92 -15.77 13.93
C THR A 223 -10.61 -14.46 14.32
N ILE A 224 -11.44 -13.93 13.44
CA ILE A 224 -12.20 -12.70 13.71
C ILE A 224 -13.24 -12.97 14.80
N GLU A 225 -14.00 -14.08 14.72
CA GLU A 225 -14.94 -14.47 15.78
C GLU A 225 -14.23 -14.60 17.13
N TRP A 226 -13.09 -15.28 17.14
CA TRP A 226 -12.28 -15.50 18.33
C TRP A 226 -11.74 -14.21 18.96
N LEU A 227 -11.37 -13.21 18.15
CA LEU A 227 -11.00 -11.87 18.61
C LEU A 227 -12.24 -11.09 19.12
N ALA A 228 -13.37 -11.19 18.42
CA ALA A 228 -14.62 -10.54 18.81
C ALA A 228 -15.12 -11.03 20.18
N ASP A 229 -15.03 -12.34 20.44
CA ASP A 229 -15.37 -12.95 21.73
C ASP A 229 -14.46 -12.48 22.88
N ARG A 230 -13.32 -11.86 22.57
CA ARG A 230 -12.39 -11.24 23.53
C ARG A 230 -12.58 -9.73 23.66
N GLY A 231 -13.63 -9.16 23.07
CA GLY A 231 -13.96 -7.74 23.16
C GLY A 231 -13.18 -6.86 22.18
N VAL A 232 -12.53 -7.43 21.16
CA VAL A 232 -11.96 -6.65 20.07
C VAL A 232 -13.10 -6.06 19.23
N MET A 233 -13.07 -4.75 19.03
CA MET A 233 -14.04 -4.01 18.19
C MET A 233 -13.45 -3.53 16.87
N LEU A 234 -12.12 -3.45 16.75
CA LEU A 234 -11.44 -3.11 15.50
C LEU A 234 -10.29 -4.06 15.23
N ILE A 235 -10.22 -4.58 14.00
CA ILE A 235 -9.06 -5.29 13.48
C ILE A 235 -8.38 -4.48 12.38
N GLY A 236 -7.11 -4.72 12.15
CA GLY A 236 -6.45 -4.23 10.95
C GLY A 236 -5.27 -5.09 10.54
N LEU A 237 -4.79 -4.86 9.32
CA LEU A 237 -3.67 -5.59 8.75
C LEU A 237 -2.93 -4.77 7.69
N ASP A 238 -1.73 -5.24 7.34
CA ASP A 238 -0.81 -4.63 6.39
C ASP A 238 -1.02 -5.09 4.93
N THR A 239 -2.22 -5.62 4.62
CA THR A 239 -2.60 -6.13 3.31
C THR A 239 -3.89 -5.48 2.80
N PRO A 240 -4.20 -5.60 1.49
CA PRO A 240 -5.32 -4.87 0.87
C PRO A 240 -6.71 -5.41 1.19
N SER A 241 -6.84 -6.52 1.91
CA SER A 241 -8.15 -7.06 2.30
C SER A 241 -8.06 -8.04 3.46
N ILE A 242 -9.07 -8.08 4.34
CA ILE A 242 -9.25 -9.14 5.34
C ILE A 242 -9.77 -10.47 4.77
N ASP A 243 -10.13 -10.50 3.49
CA ASP A 243 -10.46 -11.71 2.73
C ASP A 243 -9.42 -11.97 1.62
N PRO A 244 -9.21 -13.22 1.17
CA PRO A 244 -8.32 -13.49 0.04
C PRO A 244 -8.74 -12.71 -1.22
N ALA A 245 -7.77 -12.26 -2.03
CA ALA A 245 -8.03 -11.48 -3.25
C ALA A 245 -9.06 -12.12 -4.21
N SER A 246 -9.08 -13.45 -4.26
CA SER A 246 -9.99 -14.24 -5.11
C SER A 246 -11.40 -14.39 -4.51
N SER A 247 -11.62 -14.00 -3.26
CA SER A 247 -12.89 -14.19 -2.55
C SER A 247 -14.03 -13.46 -3.26
N LYS A 248 -15.17 -14.15 -3.37
CA LYS A 248 -16.45 -13.60 -3.86
C LYS A 248 -17.56 -13.68 -2.81
N THR A 249 -17.27 -14.34 -1.69
CA THR A 249 -18.18 -14.52 -0.56
C THR A 249 -17.90 -13.51 0.55
N LEU A 250 -16.67 -13.00 0.65
CA LEU A 250 -16.23 -12.04 1.68
C LEU A 250 -16.59 -12.52 3.10
N ASP A 251 -16.25 -13.77 3.40
CA ASP A 251 -16.66 -14.44 4.63
C ASP A 251 -16.13 -13.71 5.88
N SER A 252 -14.91 -13.18 5.82
CA SER A 252 -14.32 -12.40 6.92
C SER A 252 -15.01 -11.04 7.09
N HIS A 253 -15.33 -10.33 6.00
CA HIS A 253 -16.16 -9.12 6.08
C HIS A 253 -17.55 -9.39 6.67
N HIS A 254 -18.16 -10.52 6.33
CA HIS A 254 -19.44 -10.91 6.90
C HIS A 254 -19.36 -11.25 8.39
N VAL A 255 -18.21 -11.67 8.92
CA VAL A 255 -18.02 -11.80 10.38
C VAL A 255 -17.97 -10.42 11.03
N ILE A 256 -17.11 -9.49 10.57
CA ILE A 256 -17.03 -8.15 11.19
C ILE A 256 -18.38 -7.44 11.14
N LEU A 257 -19.19 -7.68 10.09
CA LEU A 257 -20.54 -7.17 9.98
C LEU A 257 -21.48 -7.68 11.07
N ARG A 258 -21.51 -9.00 11.30
CA ARG A 258 -22.38 -9.62 12.31
C ARG A 258 -21.97 -9.25 13.73
N ARG A 259 -20.66 -9.11 13.95
CA ARG A 259 -20.06 -8.80 15.25
C ARG A 259 -19.97 -7.30 15.54
N ASP A 260 -20.45 -6.46 14.61
CA ASP A 260 -20.37 -5.00 14.66
C ASP A 260 -18.95 -4.46 14.91
N MET A 261 -17.96 -5.11 14.30
CA MET A 261 -16.56 -4.70 14.33
C MET A 261 -16.23 -3.74 13.19
N ARG A 262 -15.06 -3.10 13.25
CA ARG A 262 -14.50 -2.25 12.21
C ARG A 262 -13.17 -2.80 11.71
N VAL A 263 -12.77 -2.37 10.52
CA VAL A 263 -11.57 -2.86 9.85
C VAL A 263 -10.72 -1.70 9.33
N LEU A 264 -9.39 -1.88 9.40
CA LEU A 264 -8.39 -1.05 8.72
C LEU A 264 -7.53 -1.92 7.81
N GLU A 265 -7.35 -1.50 6.57
CA GLU A 265 -6.59 -2.26 5.56
C GLU A 265 -5.45 -1.41 5.00
N ASN A 266 -4.50 -2.06 4.31
CA ASN A 266 -3.34 -1.44 3.69
C ASN A 266 -2.46 -0.62 4.67
N LEU A 267 -2.34 -1.08 5.92
CA LEU A 267 -1.45 -0.45 6.91
C LEU A 267 0.03 -0.69 6.59
N LEU A 268 0.91 0.22 7.01
CA LEU A 268 2.36 0.10 6.90
C LEU A 268 2.96 -0.23 8.27
N LEU A 269 3.22 -1.51 8.54
CA LEU A 269 3.68 -2.01 9.85
C LEU A 269 5.17 -2.41 9.88
N ASP A 270 5.91 -2.16 8.80
CA ASP A 270 7.31 -2.57 8.59
C ASP A 270 8.25 -2.23 9.77
N ASP A 271 8.11 -1.02 10.33
CA ASP A 271 8.99 -0.49 11.37
C ASP A 271 8.35 -0.49 12.78
N VAL A 272 7.27 -1.25 12.95
CA VAL A 272 6.48 -1.28 14.20
C VAL A 272 6.75 -2.58 14.98
N PRO A 273 7.37 -2.50 16.16
CA PRO A 273 7.52 -3.65 17.05
C PRO A 273 6.17 -4.17 17.55
N GLU A 274 6.08 -5.46 17.90
CA GLU A 274 4.95 -5.96 18.69
C GLU A 274 4.81 -5.18 20.00
N GLY A 275 3.58 -4.95 20.43
CA GLY A 275 3.30 -4.25 21.68
C GLY A 275 2.00 -3.48 21.68
N ASP A 276 1.78 -2.77 22.78
CA ASP A 276 0.60 -1.93 22.98
C ASP A 276 0.91 -0.47 22.64
N TYR A 277 -0.05 0.15 21.97
CA TYR A 277 -0.02 1.50 21.45
C TYR A 277 -1.37 2.16 21.64
N GLU A 278 -1.43 3.46 21.39
CA GLU A 278 -2.67 4.14 21.08
C GLU A 278 -2.78 4.30 19.57
N LEU A 279 -3.87 3.78 18.99
CA LEU A 279 -4.23 3.94 17.60
C LEU A 279 -4.97 5.26 17.39
N ILE A 280 -4.64 5.96 16.30
CA ILE A 280 -5.41 7.09 15.78
C ILE A 280 -5.58 6.86 14.27
N ALA A 281 -6.80 6.51 13.85
CA ALA A 281 -7.11 6.16 12.45
C ALA A 281 -8.53 6.61 12.05
N LEU A 282 -8.85 7.86 12.37
CA LEU A 282 -10.19 8.41 12.15
C LEU A 282 -10.52 8.50 10.64
N PRO A 283 -11.67 7.95 10.19
CA PRO A 283 -12.16 8.18 8.84
C PRO A 283 -12.61 9.63 8.64
N LEU A 284 -12.57 10.08 7.38
CA LEU A 284 -13.19 11.33 6.98
C LEU A 284 -14.72 11.21 7.13
N ALA A 285 -15.38 12.35 7.36
CA ALA A 285 -16.84 12.44 7.45
C ALA A 285 -17.51 12.38 6.06
N LEU A 286 -17.21 11.35 5.26
CA LEU A 286 -17.80 11.13 3.94
C LEU A 286 -19.21 10.55 4.11
N ALA A 287 -20.22 11.41 3.91
CA ALA A 287 -21.60 11.11 4.28
C ALA A 287 -22.21 9.86 3.63
N GLN A 288 -21.73 9.47 2.44
CA GLN A 288 -22.31 8.40 1.63
C GLN A 288 -21.28 7.37 1.15
N ALA A 289 -20.00 7.55 1.50
CA ALA A 289 -18.96 6.65 1.03
C ALA A 289 -18.98 5.32 1.80
N ASP A 290 -18.60 4.26 1.11
CA ASP A 290 -18.47 2.91 1.61
C ASP A 290 -17.17 2.67 2.38
N ALA A 291 -16.17 3.52 2.19
CA ALA A 291 -14.93 3.54 2.94
C ALA A 291 -14.37 4.97 3.06
N SER A 292 -13.30 5.14 3.84
CA SER A 292 -12.51 6.37 3.85
C SER A 292 -11.03 6.08 3.95
N PRO A 293 -10.16 6.79 3.20
CA PRO A 293 -8.75 6.84 3.52
C PRO A 293 -8.57 7.42 4.93
N VAL A 294 -7.52 6.98 5.61
CA VAL A 294 -7.15 7.45 6.94
C VAL A 294 -5.66 7.81 6.98
N ARG A 295 -5.30 8.75 7.87
CA ARG A 295 -3.91 8.86 8.33
C ARG A 295 -3.78 8.08 9.63
N ALA A 296 -3.61 6.77 9.50
CA ALA A 296 -3.38 5.89 10.63
C ALA A 296 -1.99 6.13 11.24
N VAL A 297 -1.95 6.39 12.54
CA VAL A 297 -0.73 6.51 13.33
C VAL A 297 -0.84 5.73 14.63
N LEU A 298 0.29 5.26 15.14
CA LEU A 298 0.43 4.70 16.48
C LEU A 298 1.20 5.67 17.37
N ARG A 299 0.77 5.82 18.61
CA ARG A 299 1.46 6.58 19.64
C ARG A 299 1.91 5.64 20.76
N ALA A 300 3.14 5.81 21.24
CA ALA A 300 3.65 5.07 22.38
C ALA A 300 2.75 5.29 23.61
N LEU A 301 2.55 4.25 24.41
CA LEU A 301 1.96 4.38 25.75
C LEU A 301 3.05 4.82 26.76
N ASP A 302 2.63 5.32 27.92
CA ASP A 302 3.55 5.67 29.02
C ASP A 302 4.07 4.43 29.75
#